data_AF-A0AAD2BWQ0-F1
#
_entry.id   AF-A0AAD2BWQ0-F1
#
_cell.length_a   1.000
_cell.length_b   1.000
_cell.length_c   1.000
_cell.angle_alpha   90.00
_cell.angle_beta   90.00
_cell.angle_gamma   90.00
#
_symmetry.space_group_name_H-M   'P 1'
#
loop_
_entity.id
_entity.type
_entity.pdbx_description
1 polymer ?
#
loop_
_entity_poly.entity_id
_entity_poly.type
_entity_poly.pdbx_seq_one_letter_code
_entity_poly.pdbx_strand_id
1 'polypeptide(L)'
;MRLYKKLLLVLIALALFAGCNQQAMIEKFAPKEESAIAQRALSELIAKNFGWLDSQLDPGLKTPDTRDTLEKMANAFPSAQPKSVSLVGTQTNTRNGVTTYNLTYEYEYPNAWLLTNVMLQRKDAQLRIVGMHAYLEKQSLRETNAFKFAGKGFAHYFVLGLVIGIALFELYVLVLCFRTPIAKRKWLWLLFVALGITRFFFNWTTGDLSFQLFSFAIPGAGAYTAGPYAPLILSFGIPVGAIVFLLRRRALVAGPASSTDGDQTPVAPSA
;
A
#
# COMPACT_ATOMS: atom_id res chain seq x y z
N MET A 1 -33.81 9.69 -16.33
CA MET A 1 -33.28 8.45 -15.71
C MET A 1 -31.84 8.06 -16.11
N ARG A 2 -31.45 8.04 -17.40
CA ARG A 2 -30.10 7.60 -17.82
C ARG A 2 -28.95 8.50 -17.33
N LEU A 3 -29.18 9.81 -17.18
CA LEU A 3 -28.17 10.75 -16.66
C LEU A 3 -27.96 10.60 -15.15
N TYR A 4 -29.06 10.44 -14.39
CA TYR A 4 -29.05 10.19 -12.94
C TYR A 4 -28.33 8.88 -12.58
N LYS A 5 -28.52 7.79 -13.34
CA LYS A 5 -27.77 6.54 -13.12
C LYS A 5 -26.26 6.68 -13.36
N LYS A 6 -25.85 7.50 -14.34
CA LYS A 6 -24.44 7.80 -14.60
C LYS A 6 -23.84 8.68 -13.49
N LEU A 7 -24.57 9.71 -13.07
CA LEU A 7 -24.16 10.59 -11.97
C LEU A 7 -24.05 9.83 -10.65
N LEU A 8 -24.98 8.92 -10.37
CA LEU A 8 -24.96 8.06 -9.18
C LEU A 8 -23.76 7.10 -9.18
N LEU A 9 -23.42 6.49 -10.31
CA LEU A 9 -22.22 5.64 -10.42
C LEU A 9 -20.92 6.43 -10.23
N VAL A 10 -20.85 7.67 -10.73
CA VAL A 10 -19.71 8.57 -10.51
C VAL A 10 -19.63 8.99 -9.04
N LEU A 11 -20.76 9.31 -8.41
CA LEU A 11 -20.83 9.66 -6.98
C LEU A 11 -20.46 8.48 -6.06
N ILE A 12 -20.89 7.26 -6.39
CA ILE A 12 -20.48 6.05 -5.66
C ILE A 12 -18.99 5.78 -5.85
N ALA A 13 -18.46 5.95 -7.06
CA ALA A 13 -17.03 5.83 -7.32
C ALA A 13 -16.22 6.89 -6.54
N LEU A 14 -16.70 8.14 -6.48
CA LEU A 14 -16.08 9.22 -5.67
C LEU A 14 -16.19 8.97 -4.16
N ALA A 15 -17.31 8.43 -3.67
CA ALA A 15 -17.51 8.12 -2.26
C ALA A 15 -16.58 7.00 -1.77
N LEU A 16 -16.18 6.08 -2.65
CA LEU A 16 -15.17 5.05 -2.34
C LEU A 16 -13.74 5.64 -2.19
N PHE A 17 -13.52 6.91 -2.57
CA PHE A 17 -12.27 7.64 -2.33
C PHE A 17 -12.28 8.48 -1.04
N ALA A 18 -13.36 8.47 -0.25
CA ALA A 18 -13.38 9.13 1.05
C ALA A 18 -12.48 8.34 2.03
N GLY A 19 -11.21 8.77 2.12
CA GLY A 19 -10.17 8.12 2.91
C GLY A 19 -10.53 7.99 4.38
N CYS A 20 -10.40 6.78 4.92
CA CYS A 20 -10.50 6.52 6.35
C CYS A 20 -9.44 7.31 7.12
N ASN A 21 -9.74 7.79 8.33
CA ASN A 21 -8.74 8.41 9.21
C ASN A 21 -7.69 7.36 9.62
N GLN A 22 -6.59 7.28 8.86
CA GLN A 22 -5.58 6.23 9.02
C GLN A 22 -4.87 6.28 10.38
N GLN A 23 -4.76 7.46 11.01
CA GLN A 23 -4.11 7.59 12.32
C GLN A 23 -4.91 6.89 13.42
N ALA A 24 -6.22 7.11 13.43
CA ALA A 24 -7.12 6.46 14.38
C ALA A 24 -7.11 4.92 14.24
N MET A 25 -6.85 4.41 13.03
CA MET A 25 -6.68 2.98 12.80
C MET A 25 -5.36 2.46 13.39
N ILE A 26 -4.24 3.17 13.20
CA ILE A 26 -2.94 2.77 13.77
C ILE A 26 -3.04 2.66 15.29
N GLU A 27 -3.60 3.66 15.94
CA GLU A 27 -3.74 3.68 17.41
C GLU A 27 -4.67 2.57 17.92
N LYS A 28 -5.76 2.30 17.19
CA LYS A 28 -6.73 1.27 17.58
C LYS A 28 -6.18 -0.15 17.45
N PHE A 29 -5.32 -0.39 16.45
CA PHE A 29 -4.73 -1.71 16.18
C PHE A 29 -3.30 -1.87 16.70
N ALA A 30 -2.75 -0.84 17.35
CA ALA A 30 -1.45 -0.94 17.98
C ALA A 30 -1.48 -1.98 19.13
N PRO A 31 -0.49 -2.88 19.20
CA PRO A 31 -0.39 -3.88 20.25
C PRO A 31 -0.06 -3.19 21.59
N LYS A 32 -1.06 -3.06 22.48
CA LYS A 32 -1.01 -2.15 23.63
C LYS A 32 0.08 -2.50 24.66
N GLU A 33 0.23 -3.78 24.97
CA GLU A 33 1.23 -4.27 25.93
C GLU A 33 2.65 -4.03 25.40
N GLU A 34 2.87 -4.40 24.14
CA GLU A 34 4.13 -4.22 23.41
C GLU A 34 4.47 -2.73 23.26
N SER A 35 3.49 -1.89 22.95
CA SER A 35 3.65 -0.43 22.90
C SER A 35 4.08 0.15 24.25
N ALA A 36 3.50 -0.30 25.36
CA ALA A 36 3.89 0.15 26.69
C ALA A 36 5.34 -0.24 27.03
N ILE A 37 5.75 -1.47 26.70
CA ILE A 37 7.12 -1.96 26.92
C ILE A 37 8.12 -1.19 26.05
N ALA A 38 7.79 -0.94 24.77
CA ALA A 38 8.64 -0.18 23.88
C ALA A 38 8.81 1.28 24.33
N GLN A 39 7.73 1.95 24.73
CA GLN A 39 7.81 3.30 25.27
C GLN A 39 8.63 3.35 26.56
N ARG A 40 8.44 2.36 27.43
CA ARG A 40 9.28 2.24 28.64
C ARG A 40 10.75 2.06 28.28
N ALA A 41 11.07 1.18 27.35
CA ALA A 41 12.45 0.96 26.90
C ALA A 41 13.10 2.26 26.41
N LEU A 42 12.40 3.06 25.60
CA LEU A 42 12.90 4.35 25.15
C LEU A 42 13.05 5.34 26.32
N SER A 43 12.11 5.38 27.27
CA SER A 43 12.21 6.27 28.43
C SER A 43 13.40 5.92 29.33
N GLU A 44 13.64 4.63 29.58
CA GLU A 44 14.76 4.15 30.40
C GLU A 44 16.10 4.37 29.66
N LEU A 45 16.12 4.25 28.33
CA LEU A 45 17.27 4.58 27.47
C LEU A 45 17.63 6.07 27.61
N ILE A 46 16.65 6.96 27.46
CA ILE A 46 16.84 8.42 27.60
C ILE A 46 17.30 8.77 29.02
N ALA A 47 16.73 8.12 30.04
CA ALA A 47 17.13 8.31 31.44
C ALA A 47 18.48 7.65 31.79
N LYS A 48 19.12 6.95 30.83
CA LYS A 48 20.33 6.14 31.04
C LYS A 48 20.19 5.09 32.16
N ASN A 49 18.96 4.68 32.46
CA ASN A 49 18.67 3.62 33.42
C ASN A 49 18.67 2.26 32.73
N PHE A 50 19.86 1.80 32.39
CA PHE A 50 19.99 0.61 31.58
C PHE A 50 19.80 -0.71 32.37
N GLY A 51 19.75 -0.69 33.70
CA GLY A 51 19.55 -1.92 34.49
C GLY A 51 18.22 -2.63 34.16
N TRP A 52 17.17 -1.86 33.91
CA TRP A 52 15.90 -2.42 33.44
C TRP A 52 16.02 -2.93 32.00
N LEU A 53 16.68 -2.18 31.10
CA LEU A 53 16.89 -2.59 29.71
C LEU A 53 17.63 -3.93 29.63
N ASP A 54 18.70 -4.08 30.40
CA ASP A 54 19.48 -5.32 30.48
C ASP A 54 18.62 -6.52 30.92
N SER A 55 17.61 -6.30 31.77
CA SER A 55 16.68 -7.36 32.20
C SER A 55 15.70 -7.80 31.10
N GLN A 56 15.37 -6.88 30.17
CA GLN A 56 14.38 -7.09 29.12
C GLN A 56 14.98 -7.51 27.77
N LEU A 57 16.28 -7.25 27.56
CA LEU A 57 16.99 -7.69 26.38
C LEU A 57 16.96 -9.22 26.23
N ASP A 58 16.86 -9.66 24.99
CA ASP A 58 17.09 -11.05 24.63
C ASP A 58 18.51 -11.48 25.05
N PRO A 59 18.69 -12.71 25.59
CA PRO A 59 20.01 -13.19 26.00
C PRO A 59 21.09 -13.08 24.91
N GLY A 60 20.72 -13.25 23.63
CA GLY A 60 21.65 -13.13 22.51
C GLY A 60 22.20 -11.71 22.30
N LEU A 61 21.56 -10.69 22.87
CA LEU A 61 22.03 -9.30 22.82
C LEU A 61 22.84 -8.88 24.04
N LYS A 62 23.00 -9.73 25.05
CA LYS A 62 23.76 -9.37 26.26
C LYS A 62 25.25 -9.58 26.05
N THR A 63 25.81 -8.84 25.09
CA THR A 63 27.25 -8.83 24.79
C THR A 63 27.91 -7.66 25.54
N PRO A 64 29.25 -7.69 25.73
CA PRO A 64 29.98 -6.57 26.32
C PRO A 64 29.74 -5.24 25.59
N ASP A 65 29.61 -5.28 24.26
CA ASP A 65 29.47 -4.08 23.41
C ASP A 65 28.06 -3.45 23.45
N THR A 66 27.06 -4.20 23.94
CA THR A 66 25.67 -3.71 23.95
C THR A 66 25.48 -2.54 24.90
N ARG A 67 26.12 -2.56 26.08
CA ARG A 67 26.09 -1.42 27.02
C ARG A 67 26.61 -0.16 26.31
N ASP A 68 27.78 -0.24 25.70
CA ASP A 68 28.42 0.91 25.03
C ASP A 68 27.55 1.43 23.88
N THR A 69 26.88 0.53 23.17
CA THR A 69 25.95 0.90 22.09
C THR A 69 24.71 1.60 22.63
N LEU A 70 24.12 1.11 23.71
CA LEU A 70 23.00 1.77 24.39
C LEU A 70 23.39 3.14 24.92
N GLU A 71 24.59 3.30 25.44
CA GLU A 71 25.11 4.59 25.90
C GLU A 71 25.31 5.57 24.74
N LYS A 72 25.91 5.12 23.62
CA LYS A 72 26.01 5.92 22.39
C LYS A 72 24.65 6.34 21.87
N MET A 73 23.67 5.44 21.87
CA MET A 73 22.30 5.75 21.49
C MET A 73 21.69 6.80 22.41
N ALA A 74 21.76 6.61 23.74
CA ALA A 74 21.22 7.56 24.72
C ALA A 74 21.83 8.96 24.56
N ASN A 75 23.14 9.04 24.29
CA ASN A 75 23.84 10.30 24.06
C ASN A 75 23.46 11.00 22.74
N ALA A 76 22.86 10.29 21.79
CA ALA A 76 22.37 10.88 20.54
C ALA A 76 21.01 11.56 20.69
N PHE A 77 20.27 11.29 21.78
CA PHE A 77 19.00 11.98 22.04
C PHE A 77 19.25 13.43 22.43
N PRO A 78 18.49 14.39 21.86
CA PRO A 78 18.55 15.78 22.32
C PRO A 78 18.23 15.89 23.82
N SER A 79 18.94 16.79 24.51
CA SER A 79 18.76 17.03 25.95
C SER A 79 17.46 17.78 26.30
N ALA A 80 16.89 18.50 25.32
CA ALA A 80 15.59 19.15 25.47
C ALA A 80 14.48 18.09 25.60
N GLN A 81 13.36 18.42 26.23
CA GLN A 81 12.20 17.53 26.20
C GLN A 81 11.55 17.53 24.81
N PRO A 82 11.01 16.38 24.35
CA PRO A 82 10.26 16.34 23.11
C PRO A 82 8.96 17.14 23.25
N LYS A 83 8.60 17.89 22.21
CA LYS A 83 7.30 18.56 22.07
C LYS A 83 6.17 17.56 21.89
N SER A 84 6.43 16.50 21.13
CA SER A 84 5.45 15.46 20.84
C SER A 84 6.15 14.12 20.60
N VAL A 85 5.44 13.02 20.88
CA VAL A 85 5.86 11.65 20.57
C VAL A 85 4.68 10.95 19.90
N SER A 86 4.89 10.46 18.69
CA SER A 86 3.85 9.82 17.89
C SER A 86 4.26 8.40 17.49
N LEU A 87 3.34 7.43 17.59
CA LEU A 87 3.52 6.12 16.96
C LEU A 87 3.28 6.27 15.46
N VAL A 88 4.34 6.11 14.66
CA VAL A 88 4.33 6.36 13.21
C VAL A 88 4.40 5.08 12.38
N GLY A 89 4.71 3.94 13.02
CA GLY A 89 4.73 2.64 12.37
C GLY A 89 4.50 1.50 13.34
N THR A 90 3.71 0.52 12.92
CA THR A 90 3.55 -0.76 13.61
C THR A 90 3.56 -1.88 12.59
N GLN A 91 4.43 -2.86 12.79
CA GLN A 91 4.48 -4.06 11.96
C GLN A 91 4.58 -5.28 12.87
N THR A 92 3.58 -6.15 12.76
CA THR A 92 3.53 -7.42 13.47
C THR A 92 3.72 -8.55 12.47
N ASN A 93 4.67 -9.44 12.71
CA ASN A 93 4.95 -10.59 11.86
C ASN A 93 5.02 -11.85 12.74
N THR A 94 4.26 -12.89 12.40
CA THR A 94 4.30 -14.17 13.10
C THR A 94 4.82 -15.24 12.17
N ARG A 95 5.89 -15.93 12.56
CA ARG A 95 6.49 -17.06 11.82
C ARG A 95 6.97 -18.12 12.80
N ASN A 96 6.68 -19.38 12.50
CA ASN A 96 7.14 -20.53 13.29
C ASN A 96 6.87 -20.41 14.81
N GLY A 97 5.68 -19.90 15.19
CA GLY A 97 5.29 -19.71 16.58
C GLY A 97 5.96 -18.53 17.30
N VAL A 98 6.77 -17.75 16.60
CA VAL A 98 7.42 -16.53 17.10
C VAL A 98 6.72 -15.32 16.49
N THR A 99 6.33 -14.38 17.34
CA THR A 99 5.76 -13.09 16.89
C THR A 99 6.77 -11.97 17.14
N THR A 100 7.12 -11.25 16.08
CA THR A 100 7.96 -10.06 16.13
C THR A 100 7.11 -8.81 15.93
N TYR A 101 7.31 -7.83 16.80
CA TYR A 101 6.67 -6.52 16.75
C TYR A 101 7.74 -5.46 16.47
N ASN A 102 7.55 -4.68 15.42
CA ASN A 102 8.37 -3.53 15.10
C ASN A 102 7.54 -2.28 15.33
N LEU A 103 7.93 -1.48 16.31
CA LEU A 103 7.23 -0.28 16.72
C LEU A 103 8.13 0.92 16.47
N THR A 104 7.67 1.83 15.62
CA THR A 104 8.42 3.03 15.24
C THR A 104 7.74 4.26 15.82
N TYR A 105 8.50 5.04 16.59
CA TYR A 105 8.06 6.29 17.18
C TYR A 105 8.86 7.46 16.62
N GLU A 106 8.16 8.55 16.35
CA GLU A 106 8.74 9.83 15.98
C GLU A 106 8.66 10.78 17.17
N TYR A 107 9.80 11.35 17.53
CA TYR A 107 9.93 12.38 18.56
C TYR A 107 10.19 13.71 17.87
N GLU A 108 9.36 14.70 18.17
CA GLU A 108 9.57 16.08 17.73
C GLU A 108 10.30 16.84 18.83
N TYR A 109 11.48 17.37 18.52
CA TYR A 109 12.20 18.30 19.38
C TYR A 109 12.14 19.72 18.79
N PRO A 110 12.53 20.77 19.54
CA PRO A 110 12.50 22.14 19.03
C PRO A 110 13.23 22.34 17.69
N ASN A 111 14.37 21.68 17.49
CA ASN A 111 15.25 21.86 16.33
C ASN A 111 15.68 20.54 15.68
N ALA A 112 15.02 19.42 15.99
CA ALA A 112 15.39 18.10 15.48
C ALA A 112 14.18 17.16 15.49
N TRP A 113 14.23 16.16 14.63
CA TRP A 113 13.34 15.01 14.71
C TRP A 113 14.17 13.78 15.02
N LEU A 114 13.62 12.86 15.79
CA LEU A 114 14.26 11.59 16.07
C LEU A 114 13.28 10.47 15.77
N LEU A 115 13.69 9.57 14.88
CA LEU A 115 12.96 8.36 14.58
C LEU A 115 13.57 7.21 15.37
N THR A 116 12.75 6.56 16.18
CA THR A 116 13.16 5.42 16.99
C THR A 116 12.38 4.19 16.58
N ASN A 117 13.04 3.04 16.61
CA ASN A 117 12.40 1.75 16.38
C ASN A 117 12.76 0.82 17.53
N VAL A 118 11.75 0.14 18.07
CA VAL A 118 11.92 -0.92 19.06
C VAL A 118 11.37 -2.21 18.47
N MET A 119 12.23 -3.23 18.45
CA MET A 119 11.88 -4.56 18.00
C MET A 119 11.69 -5.47 19.22
N LEU A 120 10.48 -5.98 19.37
CA LEU A 120 10.11 -6.93 20.41
C LEU A 120 9.83 -8.29 19.79
N GLN A 121 10.18 -9.35 20.50
CA GLN A 121 9.90 -10.72 20.08
C GLN A 121 9.21 -11.48 21.20
N ARG A 122 8.07 -12.09 20.87
CA ARG A 122 7.34 -13.00 21.73
C ARG A 122 7.63 -14.44 21.33
N LYS A 123 8.19 -15.21 22.26
CA LYS A 123 8.45 -16.64 22.14
C LYS A 123 8.09 -17.32 23.47
N ASP A 124 7.28 -18.37 23.43
CA ASP A 124 6.89 -19.15 24.62
C ASP A 124 6.39 -18.27 25.78
N ALA A 125 5.50 -17.32 25.46
CA ALA A 125 4.95 -16.29 26.34
C ALA A 125 5.95 -15.24 26.88
N GLN A 126 7.26 -15.38 26.64
CA GLN A 126 8.25 -14.37 26.98
C GLN A 126 8.33 -13.30 25.89
N LEU A 127 8.20 -12.04 26.29
CA LEU A 127 8.41 -10.89 25.44
C LEU A 127 9.78 -10.28 25.75
N ARG A 128 10.63 -10.15 24.74
CA ARG A 128 12.00 -9.64 24.88
C ARG A 128 12.29 -8.54 23.86
N ILE A 129 13.16 -7.62 24.23
CA ILE A 129 13.72 -6.64 23.29
C ILE A 129 14.81 -7.34 22.49
N VAL A 130 14.64 -7.38 21.18
CA VAL A 130 15.57 -8.00 20.22
C VAL A 130 16.23 -6.98 19.29
N GLY A 131 15.93 -5.70 19.47
CA GLY A 131 16.60 -4.63 18.74
C GLY A 131 16.05 -3.27 19.13
N MET A 132 16.91 -2.26 19.04
CA MET A 132 16.51 -0.87 19.11
C MET A 132 17.37 -0.06 18.14
N HIS A 133 16.75 0.93 17.50
CA HIS A 133 17.44 1.87 16.64
C HIS A 133 16.93 3.29 16.89
N ALA A 134 17.80 4.27 16.72
CA ALA A 134 17.47 5.69 16.79
C ALA A 134 18.25 6.43 15.71
N TYR A 135 17.56 7.26 14.93
CA TYR A 135 18.14 8.05 13.85
C TYR A 135 17.65 9.48 13.94
N LEU A 136 18.57 10.43 13.83
CA LEU A 136 18.25 11.84 13.73
C LEU A 136 17.77 12.16 12.33
N GLU A 137 16.66 12.86 12.26
CA GLU A 137 16.02 13.30 11.03
C GLU A 137 15.98 14.83 10.98
N LYS A 138 16.10 15.36 9.77
CA LYS A 138 16.07 16.83 9.55
C LYS A 138 14.66 17.42 9.67
N GLN A 139 13.65 16.59 9.48
CA GLN A 139 12.23 16.97 9.45
C GLN A 139 11.39 15.72 9.75
N SER A 140 10.09 15.91 9.96
CA SER A 140 9.20 14.78 10.24
C SER A 140 9.08 13.81 9.07
N LEU A 141 8.76 12.55 9.35
CA LEU A 141 8.43 11.54 8.36
C LEU A 141 7.24 11.95 7.50
N ARG A 142 6.24 12.62 8.09
CA ARG A 142 5.11 13.16 7.33
C ARG A 142 5.58 14.17 6.28
N GLU A 143 6.52 15.05 6.62
CA GLU A 143 7.07 16.04 5.68
C GLU A 143 8.00 15.41 4.64
N THR A 144 8.81 14.43 5.04
CA THR A 144 9.70 13.67 4.17
C THR A 144 8.93 12.84 3.13
N ASN A 145 7.86 12.18 3.56
CA ASN A 145 7.03 11.34 2.71
C ASN A 145 5.85 12.08 2.07
N ALA A 146 5.75 13.40 2.26
CA ALA A 146 4.70 14.19 1.67
C ALA A 146 4.71 14.08 0.14
N PHE A 147 3.52 13.90 -0.44
CA PHE A 147 3.35 13.92 -1.89
C PHE A 147 3.55 15.34 -2.42
N LYS A 148 4.79 15.63 -2.82
CA LYS A 148 5.23 16.92 -3.38
C LYS A 148 5.86 16.70 -4.75
N PHE A 149 5.68 17.66 -5.64
CA PHE A 149 6.31 17.68 -6.96
C PHE A 149 7.70 18.33 -6.92
N ALA A 150 7.90 19.31 -6.04
CA ALA A 150 9.19 19.99 -5.90
C ALA A 150 10.32 19.01 -5.57
N GLY A 151 11.48 19.19 -6.21
CA GLY A 151 12.68 18.38 -5.98
C GLY A 151 12.63 16.95 -6.56
N LYS A 152 11.60 16.60 -7.37
CA LYS A 152 11.50 15.28 -8.01
C LYS A 152 12.20 15.24 -9.37
N GLY A 153 12.83 14.11 -9.66
CA GLY A 153 13.53 13.86 -10.94
C GLY A 153 12.60 13.38 -12.06
N PHE A 154 13.13 13.31 -13.28
CA PHE A 154 12.40 12.90 -14.49
C PHE A 154 11.59 11.60 -14.32
N ALA A 155 12.19 10.58 -13.69
CA ALA A 155 11.54 9.28 -13.48
C ALA A 155 10.20 9.38 -12.74
N HIS A 156 10.07 10.31 -11.78
CA HIS A 156 8.83 10.49 -11.02
C HIS A 156 7.69 10.95 -11.93
N TYR A 157 7.94 11.96 -12.75
CA TYR A 157 6.96 12.49 -13.69
C TYR A 157 6.63 11.49 -14.79
N PHE A 158 7.64 10.78 -15.30
CA PHE A 158 7.44 9.73 -16.30
C PHE A 158 6.54 8.62 -15.76
N VAL A 159 6.83 8.08 -14.57
CA VAL A 159 6.02 7.02 -13.95
C VAL A 159 4.62 7.52 -13.58
N LEU A 160 4.48 8.74 -13.06
CA LEU A 160 3.17 9.33 -12.82
C LEU A 160 2.34 9.43 -14.11
N GLY A 161 2.97 9.90 -15.19
CA GLY A 161 2.37 9.95 -16.52
C GLY A 161 1.95 8.57 -17.01
N LEU A 162 2.80 7.54 -16.83
CA LEU A 162 2.47 6.15 -17.18
C LEU A 162 1.28 5.62 -16.37
N VAL A 163 1.25 5.83 -15.06
CA VAL A 163 0.16 5.37 -14.19
C VAL A 163 -1.17 6.03 -14.59
N ILE A 164 -1.17 7.35 -14.82
CA ILE A 164 -2.34 8.07 -15.32
C ILE A 164 -2.74 7.56 -16.71
N GLY A 165 -1.78 7.42 -17.62
CA GLY A 165 -2.01 6.95 -18.98
C GLY A 165 -2.61 5.54 -19.03
N ILE A 166 -2.08 4.60 -18.25
CA ILE A 166 -2.60 3.23 -18.14
C ILE A 166 -4.00 3.25 -17.52
N ALA A 167 -4.23 4.00 -16.44
CA ALA A 167 -5.56 4.09 -15.82
C ALA A 167 -6.63 4.65 -16.79
N LEU A 168 -6.29 5.70 -17.54
CA LEU A 168 -7.17 6.28 -18.55
C LEU A 168 -7.40 5.31 -19.72
N PHE A 169 -6.35 4.62 -20.16
CA PHE A 169 -6.44 3.60 -21.21
C PHE A 169 -7.34 2.44 -20.79
N GLU A 170 -7.13 1.86 -19.60
CA GLU A 170 -7.98 0.78 -19.06
C GLU A 170 -9.43 1.23 -18.94
N LEU A 171 -9.68 2.43 -18.41
CA LEU A 171 -11.03 2.98 -18.30
C LEU A 171 -11.70 3.15 -19.67
N TYR A 172 -11.00 3.71 -20.65
CA TYR A 172 -11.49 3.85 -22.01
C TYR A 172 -11.84 2.50 -22.63
N VAL A 173 -10.94 1.52 -22.54
CA VAL A 173 -11.15 0.19 -23.11
C VAL A 173 -12.27 -0.55 -22.39
N LEU A 174 -12.40 -0.38 -21.07
CA LEU A 174 -13.47 -0.98 -20.28
C LEU A 174 -14.84 -0.41 -20.68
N VAL A 175 -14.94 0.91 -20.89
CA VAL A 175 -16.15 1.53 -21.45
C VAL A 175 -16.45 0.99 -22.85
N LEU A 176 -15.43 0.84 -23.70
CA LEU A 176 -15.59 0.31 -25.05
C LEU A 176 -16.04 -1.16 -25.05
N CYS A 177 -15.46 -1.99 -24.18
CA CYS A 177 -15.86 -3.39 -23.94
C CYS A 177 -17.31 -3.46 -23.45
N PHE A 178 -17.67 -2.63 -22.48
CA PHE A 178 -19.02 -2.55 -21.96
C PHE A 178 -20.04 -2.14 -23.04
N ARG A 179 -19.67 -1.28 -23.99
CA ARG A 179 -20.54 -0.87 -25.11
C ARG A 179 -20.56 -1.85 -26.29
N THR A 180 -19.57 -2.73 -26.40
CA THR A 180 -19.49 -3.68 -27.51
C THR A 180 -20.50 -4.83 -27.30
N PRO A 181 -21.32 -5.18 -28.31
CA PRO A 181 -22.26 -6.30 -28.23
C PRO A 181 -21.51 -7.62 -28.43
N ILE A 182 -20.98 -8.16 -27.33
CA ILE A 182 -20.25 -9.44 -27.31
C ILE A 182 -21.24 -10.57 -27.02
N ALA A 183 -21.31 -11.57 -27.91
CA ALA A 183 -22.32 -12.63 -27.85
C ALA A 183 -22.20 -13.56 -26.63
N LYS A 184 -20.98 -13.88 -26.19
CA LYS A 184 -20.73 -14.85 -25.10
C LYS A 184 -19.70 -14.32 -24.10
N ARG A 185 -19.95 -14.59 -22.81
CA ARG A 185 -19.00 -14.37 -21.69
C ARG A 185 -18.43 -12.95 -21.58
N LYS A 186 -19.24 -11.93 -21.87
CA LYS A 186 -18.84 -10.51 -21.79
C LYS A 186 -18.23 -10.09 -20.45
N TRP A 187 -18.70 -10.68 -19.35
CA TRP A 187 -18.18 -10.40 -18.01
C TRP A 187 -16.71 -10.82 -17.84
N LEU A 188 -16.28 -11.92 -18.45
CA LEU A 188 -14.86 -12.34 -18.45
C LEU A 188 -13.99 -11.33 -19.19
N TRP A 189 -14.49 -10.76 -20.29
CA TRP A 189 -13.78 -9.70 -21.01
C TRP A 189 -13.65 -8.43 -20.18
N LEU A 190 -14.68 -8.04 -19.43
CA LEU A 190 -14.60 -6.89 -18.53
C LEU A 190 -13.55 -7.10 -17.42
N LEU A 191 -13.50 -8.28 -16.80
CA LEU A 191 -12.47 -8.62 -15.82
C LEU A 191 -11.07 -8.65 -16.44
N PHE A 192 -10.93 -9.27 -17.62
CA PHE A 192 -9.65 -9.38 -18.29
C PHE A 192 -9.11 -8.02 -18.73
N VAL A 193 -9.97 -7.11 -19.21
CA VAL A 193 -9.59 -5.73 -19.55
C VAL A 193 -9.12 -4.94 -18.33
N ALA A 194 -9.74 -5.17 -17.17
CA ALA A 194 -9.36 -4.50 -15.92
C ALA A 194 -8.12 -5.11 -15.23
N LEU A 195 -7.61 -6.23 -15.75
CA LEU A 195 -6.51 -6.97 -15.16
C LEU A 195 -5.16 -6.45 -15.65
N GLY A 196 -4.36 -5.94 -14.71
CA GLY A 196 -2.92 -5.74 -14.90
C GLY A 196 -2.14 -7.03 -14.63
N ILE A 197 -1.25 -7.39 -15.56
CA ILE A 197 -0.30 -8.50 -15.42
C ILE A 197 1.09 -7.90 -15.19
N THR A 198 1.86 -8.49 -14.28
CA THR A 198 3.09 -7.90 -13.73
C THR A 198 2.77 -6.63 -12.95
N ARG A 199 3.41 -6.44 -11.80
CA ARG A 199 3.14 -5.26 -10.98
C ARG A 199 4.43 -4.52 -10.70
N PHE A 200 4.50 -3.28 -11.16
CA PHE A 200 5.55 -2.33 -10.82
C PHE A 200 5.09 -1.51 -9.62
N PHE A 201 6.04 -1.18 -8.74
CA PHE A 201 5.85 -0.32 -7.59
C PHE A 201 6.93 0.75 -7.61
N PHE A 202 6.51 2.00 -7.55
CA PHE A 202 7.38 3.14 -7.57
C PHE A 202 7.17 3.96 -6.30
N ASN A 203 8.23 4.11 -5.51
CA ASN A 203 8.21 4.90 -4.30
C ASN A 203 8.35 6.39 -4.66
N TRP A 204 7.32 7.19 -4.42
CA TRP A 204 7.34 8.62 -4.76
C TRP A 204 8.38 9.42 -3.98
N THR A 205 8.74 8.98 -2.77
CA THR A 205 9.73 9.69 -1.94
C THR A 205 11.14 9.47 -2.48
N THR A 206 11.52 8.21 -2.69
CA THR A 206 12.92 7.83 -3.01
C THR A 206 13.17 7.71 -4.51
N GLY A 207 12.14 7.45 -5.31
CA GLY A 207 12.28 7.10 -6.73
C GLY A 207 12.59 5.63 -6.98
N ASP A 208 12.58 4.78 -5.96
CA ASP A 208 12.85 3.35 -6.10
C ASP A 208 11.76 2.68 -6.92
N LEU A 209 12.18 1.94 -7.95
CA LEU A 209 11.30 1.12 -8.78
C LEU A 209 11.57 -0.35 -8.46
N SER A 210 10.51 -1.07 -8.10
CA SER A 210 10.54 -2.53 -7.94
C SER A 210 9.41 -3.16 -8.74
N PHE A 211 9.48 -4.48 -8.97
CA PHE A 211 8.44 -5.18 -9.68
C PHE A 211 8.24 -6.61 -9.19
N GLN A 212 7.06 -7.14 -9.45
CA GLN A 212 6.69 -8.54 -9.25
C GLN A 212 6.14 -9.10 -10.56
N LEU A 213 6.83 -10.11 -11.10
CA LEU A 213 6.48 -10.69 -12.40
C LEU A 213 5.13 -11.43 -12.35
N PHE A 214 4.93 -12.28 -11.35
CA PHE A 214 3.69 -13.03 -11.16
C PHE A 214 2.78 -12.34 -10.14
N SER A 215 2.20 -11.22 -10.55
CA SER A 215 1.27 -10.44 -9.73
C SER A 215 0.11 -9.96 -10.59
N PHE A 216 -1.09 -9.99 -10.01
CA PHE A 216 -2.34 -9.65 -10.66
C PHE A 216 -3.01 -8.52 -9.87
N ALA A 217 -3.43 -7.46 -10.57
CA ALA A 217 -4.09 -6.32 -9.95
C ALA A 217 -5.33 -5.91 -10.75
N ILE A 218 -6.39 -5.55 -10.02
CA ILE A 218 -7.61 -4.97 -10.58
C ILE A 218 -7.97 -3.76 -9.72
N PRO A 219 -7.97 -2.53 -10.27
CA PRO A 219 -7.47 -2.16 -11.59
C PRO A 219 -5.95 -2.36 -11.73
N GLY A 220 -5.45 -2.37 -12.96
CA GLY A 220 -4.04 -2.61 -13.26
C GLY A 220 -3.13 -1.44 -12.87
N ALA A 221 -3.67 -0.24 -12.61
CA ALA A 221 -2.94 0.91 -12.12
C ALA A 221 -3.60 1.55 -10.89
N GLY A 222 -2.80 2.15 -10.01
CA GLY A 222 -3.29 2.83 -8.83
C GLY A 222 -2.20 3.45 -7.98
N ALA A 223 -2.61 4.25 -6.99
CA ALA A 223 -1.72 4.89 -6.03
C ALA A 223 -2.25 4.63 -4.60
N TYR A 224 -1.35 4.35 -3.66
CA TYR A 224 -1.73 4.09 -2.27
C TYR A 224 -0.62 4.46 -1.30
N THR A 225 -0.99 4.74 -0.04
CA THR A 225 -0.06 4.88 1.08
C THR A 225 -0.32 3.74 2.06
N ALA A 226 0.73 3.21 2.69
CA ALA A 226 0.57 2.19 3.74
C ALA A 226 0.11 2.77 5.09
N GLY A 227 0.14 4.11 5.22
CA GLY A 227 -0.25 4.85 6.41
C GLY A 227 0.02 6.34 6.24
N PRO A 228 -0.30 7.16 7.26
CA PRO A 228 -0.24 8.63 7.18
C PRO A 228 1.20 9.18 7.17
N TYR A 229 2.19 8.35 7.48
CA TYR A 229 3.62 8.67 7.47
C TYR A 229 4.39 7.94 6.36
N ALA A 230 3.71 7.09 5.58
CA ALA A 230 4.33 6.28 4.54
C ALA A 230 4.39 7.04 3.20
N PRO A 231 5.39 6.77 2.34
CA PRO A 231 5.44 7.35 1.01
C PRO A 231 4.22 6.94 0.17
N LEU A 232 3.84 7.80 -0.78
CA LEU A 232 2.92 7.41 -1.84
C LEU A 232 3.61 6.38 -2.74
N ILE A 233 3.00 5.21 -2.86
CA ILE A 233 3.43 4.18 -3.81
C ILE A 233 2.54 4.29 -5.04
N LEU A 234 3.17 4.56 -6.17
CA LEU A 234 2.52 4.42 -7.48
C LEU A 234 2.69 2.99 -7.96
N SER A 235 1.63 2.38 -8.46
CA SER A 235 1.66 1.03 -8.99
C SER A 235 0.98 0.94 -10.34
N PHE A 236 1.54 0.13 -11.23
CA PHE A 236 0.96 -0.16 -12.54
C PHE A 236 1.35 -1.56 -13.01
N GLY A 237 0.52 -2.13 -13.86
CA GLY A 237 0.77 -3.38 -14.55
C GLY A 237 0.56 -3.24 -16.04
N ILE A 238 0.93 -4.28 -16.78
CA ILE A 238 0.78 -4.30 -18.23
C ILE A 238 -0.70 -4.66 -18.53
N PRO A 239 -1.45 -3.79 -19.23
CA PRO A 239 -2.88 -3.96 -19.45
C PRO A 239 -3.14 -4.92 -20.63
N VAL A 240 -2.65 -6.16 -20.52
CA VAL A 240 -2.66 -7.16 -21.60
C VAL A 240 -4.09 -7.42 -22.09
N GLY A 241 -5.06 -7.54 -21.18
CA GLY A 241 -6.44 -7.82 -21.59
C GLY A 241 -7.09 -6.64 -22.33
N ALA A 242 -6.76 -5.41 -21.98
CA ALA A 242 -7.21 -4.22 -22.71
C ALA A 242 -6.64 -4.20 -24.14
N ILE A 243 -5.34 -4.48 -24.30
CA ILE A 243 -4.68 -4.57 -25.61
C ILE A 243 -5.32 -5.68 -26.46
N VAL A 244 -5.45 -6.89 -25.91
CA VAL A 244 -6.04 -8.04 -26.61
C VAL A 244 -7.49 -7.77 -27.01
N PHE A 245 -8.29 -7.16 -26.13
CA PHE A 245 -9.66 -6.80 -26.45
C PHE A 245 -9.72 -5.83 -27.63
N LEU A 246 -8.90 -4.77 -27.66
CA LEU A 246 -8.88 -3.83 -28.77
C LEU A 246 -8.56 -4.50 -30.10
N LEU A 247 -7.54 -5.37 -30.12
CA LEU A 247 -7.13 -6.12 -31.31
C LEU A 247 -8.23 -7.08 -31.81
N ARG A 248 -8.97 -7.72 -30.89
CA ARG A 248 -10.01 -8.71 -31.23
C ARG A 248 -11.42 -8.14 -31.30
N ARG A 249 -11.62 -6.86 -31.00
CA ARG A 249 -12.94 -6.24 -30.82
C ARG A 249 -13.89 -6.54 -31.97
N ARG A 250 -13.44 -6.43 -33.22
CA ARG A 250 -14.28 -6.66 -34.42
C ARG A 250 -14.78 -8.11 -34.51
N ALA A 251 -13.94 -9.08 -34.20
CA ALA A 251 -14.30 -10.50 -34.22
C ALA A 251 -15.24 -10.91 -33.08
N LEU A 252 -15.31 -10.10 -32.01
CA LEU A 252 -16.18 -10.35 -30.85
C LEU A 252 -17.59 -9.78 -31.00
N VAL A 253 -17.82 -8.92 -32.00
CA VAL A 253 -19.14 -8.37 -32.31
C VAL A 253 -20.02 -9.51 -32.83
N ALA A 254 -21.18 -9.70 -32.22
CA ALA A 254 -22.17 -10.65 -32.73
C ALA A 254 -22.54 -10.28 -34.18
N GLY A 255 -22.37 -11.22 -35.12
CA GLY A 255 -22.94 -11.09 -36.46
C GLY A 255 -24.46 -11.02 -36.38
N PRO A 256 -25.14 -10.41 -37.38
CA PRO A 256 -26.60 -10.51 -37.46
C PRO A 256 -26.97 -11.99 -37.43
N ALA A 257 -27.84 -12.38 -36.51
CA ALA A 257 -28.35 -13.74 -36.45
C ALA A 257 -28.91 -14.08 -37.84
N SER A 258 -28.30 -15.03 -38.53
CA SER A 258 -28.88 -15.59 -39.74
C SER A 258 -30.21 -16.21 -39.32
N SER A 259 -31.30 -15.55 -39.68
CA SER A 259 -32.66 -16.08 -39.60
C SER A 259 -32.73 -17.28 -40.54
N THR A 260 -32.35 -18.45 -40.05
CA THR A 260 -32.72 -19.72 -40.67
C THR A 260 -34.12 -20.06 -40.17
N ASP A 261 -35.11 -19.36 -40.69
CA ASP A 261 -36.50 -19.77 -40.58
C ASP A 261 -36.78 -20.63 -41.81
N GLY A 262 -36.54 -21.93 -41.65
CA GLY A 262 -37.01 -22.94 -42.59
C GLY A 262 -38.48 -23.20 -42.29
N ASP A 263 -39.36 -22.45 -42.95
CA ASP A 263 -40.77 -22.82 -43.06
C ASP A 263 -41.11 -23.02 -44.54
N GLN A 264 -40.81 -24.22 -45.04
CA GLN A 264 -41.39 -24.74 -46.27
C GLN A 264 -42.55 -25.67 -45.88
N THR A 265 -43.74 -25.11 -45.68
CA THR A 265 -44.98 -25.87 -45.81
C THR A 265 -45.36 -25.98 -47.29
N PRO A 266 -45.45 -27.18 -47.88
CA PRO A 266 -45.98 -27.34 -49.22
C PRO A 266 -47.51 -27.27 -49.20
N VAL A 267 -48.07 -26.30 -49.92
CA VAL A 267 -49.51 -26.21 -50.19
C VAL A 267 -49.88 -27.26 -51.23
N ALA A 268 -50.75 -28.20 -50.85
CA ALA A 268 -51.34 -29.18 -51.77
C ALA A 268 -52.38 -28.49 -52.69
N PRO A 269 -52.51 -28.91 -53.96
CA PRO A 269 -53.51 -28.35 -54.87
C PRO A 269 -54.89 -28.94 -54.57
N SER A 270 -55.89 -28.06 -54.47
CA SER A 270 -57.31 -28.41 -54.36
C SER A 270 -57.86 -28.91 -55.71
N ALA A 271 -58.63 -30.00 -55.66
CA ALA A 271 -59.46 -30.53 -56.74
C ALA A 271 -60.78 -29.77 -56.88
#